data_AF-A0A316G2W5-F1
#
_entry.id   AF-A0A316G2W5-F1
#
_cell.length_a   1.000
_cell.length_b   1.000
_cell.length_c   1.000
_cell.angle_alpha   90.00
_cell.angle_beta   90.00
_cell.angle_gamma   90.00
#
_symmetry.space_group_name_H-M   'P 1'
#
loop_
_entity.id
_entity.type
_entity.pdbx_description
1 polymer ?
#
loop_
_entity_poly.entity_id
_entity_poly.type
_entity_poly.pdbx_seq_one_letter_code
_entity_poly.pdbx_strand_id
1 'polypeptide(L)'
;MSNVANQQTRTDTPSTGWLVAELHRIREVLDVLPLPDKTSAAAHRDLGEAEIMLLDAEPDRRRLGGTLERLALVLAASGALDHAGQALSGPLGTLADWVGEPGRTVRQLLA
;
A
#
# COMPACT_ATOMS: atom_id res chain seq x y z
N MET A 1 -17.61 -28.80 -37.36
CA MET A 1 -17.73 -27.37 -37.76
C MET A 1 -18.45 -26.63 -36.66
N SER A 2 -17.80 -25.59 -36.10
CA SER A 2 -18.35 -24.47 -35.31
C SER A 2 -18.97 -24.79 -33.93
N ASN A 3 -18.62 -24.16 -32.82
CA ASN A 3 -17.54 -23.25 -32.48
C ASN A 3 -17.45 -23.26 -30.93
N VAL A 4 -16.37 -23.83 -30.39
CA VAL A 4 -16.00 -23.71 -28.98
C VAL A 4 -15.31 -22.36 -28.84
N ALA A 5 -16.05 -21.31 -28.48
CA ALA A 5 -15.44 -20.06 -28.05
C ALA A 5 -16.49 -19.13 -27.43
N ASN A 6 -16.14 -18.60 -26.26
CA ASN A 6 -16.53 -17.26 -25.82
C ASN A 6 -17.74 -17.12 -24.88
N GLN A 7 -17.86 -17.99 -23.88
CA GLN A 7 -18.54 -17.65 -22.62
C GLN A 7 -17.57 -17.40 -21.45
N GLN A 8 -16.27 -17.22 -21.70
CA GLN A 8 -15.40 -16.45 -20.80
C GLN A 8 -15.71 -14.96 -20.95
N THR A 9 -16.92 -14.56 -20.56
CA THR A 9 -17.27 -13.17 -20.28
C THR A 9 -16.41 -12.71 -19.10
N ARG A 10 -15.24 -12.14 -19.44
CA ARG A 10 -14.61 -10.98 -18.80
C ARG A 10 -14.79 -10.90 -17.27
N THR A 11 -14.02 -11.70 -16.54
CA THR A 11 -13.80 -11.50 -15.09
C THR A 11 -12.51 -10.70 -14.88
N ASP A 12 -12.36 -9.54 -15.51
CA ASP A 12 -11.14 -8.74 -15.43
C ASP A 12 -11.28 -7.59 -14.43
N THR A 13 -11.59 -7.92 -13.19
CA THR A 13 -11.24 -7.06 -12.07
C THR A 13 -10.68 -7.94 -10.97
N PRO A 14 -9.34 -8.12 -10.89
CA PRO A 14 -8.73 -8.52 -9.63
C PRO A 14 -8.99 -7.36 -8.68
N SER A 15 -10.04 -7.54 -7.87
CA SER A 15 -10.55 -6.55 -6.93
C SER A 15 -9.45 -6.08 -6.00
N THR A 16 -9.45 -4.79 -5.70
CA THR A 16 -8.52 -4.06 -4.83
C THR A 16 -8.29 -4.72 -3.45
N GLY A 17 -9.02 -5.78 -3.10
CA GLY A 17 -8.97 -6.47 -1.80
C GLY A 17 -7.58 -7.00 -1.39
N TRP A 18 -6.71 -7.37 -2.35
CA TRP A 18 -5.34 -7.75 -1.99
C TRP A 18 -4.48 -6.53 -1.58
N LEU A 19 -4.74 -5.34 -2.14
CA LEU A 19 -4.08 -4.09 -1.73
C LEU A 19 -4.51 -3.68 -0.32
N VAL A 20 -5.80 -3.87 -0.02
CA VAL A 20 -6.34 -3.67 1.34
C VAL A 20 -5.66 -4.61 2.33
N ALA A 21 -5.40 -5.87 1.93
CA ALA A 21 -4.63 -6.80 2.75
C ALA A 21 -3.19 -6.33 3.01
N GLU A 22 -2.51 -5.70 2.05
CA GLU A 22 -1.18 -5.10 2.29
C GLU A 22 -1.24 -3.95 3.31
N LEU A 23 -2.26 -3.07 3.22
CA LEU A 23 -2.45 -1.99 4.21
C LEU A 23 -2.71 -2.54 5.61
N HIS A 24 -3.49 -3.63 5.71
CA HIS A 24 -3.70 -4.33 6.99
C HIS A 24 -2.40 -4.90 7.55
N ARG A 25 -1.55 -5.53 6.73
CA ARG A 25 -0.25 -6.04 7.20
C ARG A 25 0.65 -4.92 7.72
N ILE A 26 0.66 -3.75 7.05
CA ILE A 26 1.40 -2.60 7.56
C ILE A 26 0.84 -2.19 8.93
N ARG A 27 -0.48 -2.10 9.08
CA ARG A 27 -1.10 -1.73 10.37
C ARG A 27 -0.72 -2.70 11.50
N GLU A 28 -0.82 -4.00 11.26
CA GLU A 28 -0.46 -5.03 12.25
C GLU A 28 0.99 -4.87 12.74
N VAL A 29 1.91 -4.51 11.84
CA VAL A 29 3.30 -4.25 12.20
C VAL A 29 3.43 -2.95 13.00
N LEU A 30 2.74 -1.88 12.61
CA LEU A 30 2.77 -0.61 13.35
C LEU A 30 2.20 -0.72 14.77
N ASP A 31 1.19 -1.56 14.98
CA ASP A 31 0.55 -1.78 16.29
C ASP A 31 1.50 -2.39 17.32
N VAL A 32 2.53 -3.11 16.88
CA VAL A 32 3.50 -3.79 17.77
C VAL A 32 4.86 -3.11 17.83
N LEU A 33 5.13 -2.13 16.96
CA LEU A 33 6.38 -1.39 16.99
C LEU A 33 6.35 -0.31 18.10
N PRO A 34 7.45 -0.13 18.85
CA PRO A 34 7.56 0.91 19.88
C PRO A 34 7.82 2.28 19.23
N LEU A 35 6.87 2.77 18.43
CA LEU A 35 6.98 4.06 17.75
C LEU A 35 6.62 5.21 18.71
N PRO A 36 7.26 6.39 18.57
CA PRO A 36 6.79 7.59 19.25
C PRO A 36 5.33 7.89 18.92
N ASP A 37 4.53 8.32 19.91
CA ASP A 37 3.08 8.57 19.74
C ASP A 37 2.74 9.40 18.51
N LYS A 38 3.52 10.46 18.26
CA LYS A 38 3.33 11.34 17.09
C LYS A 38 3.56 10.61 15.76
N THR A 39 4.55 9.74 15.70
CA THR A 39 4.86 8.90 14.52
C THR A 39 3.77 7.87 14.32
N SER A 40 3.37 7.16 15.38
CA SER A 40 2.29 6.17 15.33
C SER A 40 0.99 6.81 14.84
N ALA A 41 0.60 7.95 15.40
CA ALA A 41 -0.62 8.67 15.00
C ALA A 41 -0.56 9.17 13.54
N ALA A 42 0.60 9.58 13.05
CA ALA A 42 0.77 9.99 11.65
C ALA A 42 0.66 8.78 10.70
N ALA A 43 1.35 7.69 11.00
CA ALA A 43 1.34 6.48 10.18
C ALA A 43 -0.06 5.84 10.11
N HIS A 44 -0.78 5.75 11.24
CA HIS A 44 -2.15 5.25 11.27
C HIS A 44 -3.13 6.12 10.48
N ARG A 45 -2.95 7.45 10.51
CA ARG A 45 -3.74 8.39 9.71
C ARG A 45 -3.52 8.18 8.21
N ASP A 46 -2.26 8.11 7.78
CA ASP A 46 -1.93 7.92 6.36
C ASP A 46 -2.43 6.55 5.86
N LEU A 47 -2.33 5.49 6.68
CA LEU A 47 -2.95 4.19 6.36
C LEU A 47 -4.47 4.26 6.21
N GLY A 48 -5.16 4.92 7.15
CA GLY A 48 -6.61 5.08 7.07
C GLY A 48 -7.05 5.85 5.83
N GLU A 49 -6.28 6.86 5.42
CA GLU A 49 -6.56 7.59 4.17
C GLU A 49 -6.36 6.68 2.94
N ALA A 50 -5.27 5.90 2.91
CA ALA A 50 -5.01 4.95 1.83
C ALA A 50 -6.12 3.90 1.70
N GLU A 51 -6.61 3.37 2.82
CA GLU A 51 -7.72 2.41 2.83
C GLU A 51 -8.99 3.02 2.24
N ILE A 52 -9.35 4.24 2.64
CA ILE A 52 -10.53 4.95 2.11
C ILE A 52 -10.40 5.12 0.59
N MET A 53 -9.22 5.49 0.07
CA MET A 53 -9.01 5.63 -1.37
C MET A 53 -9.17 4.30 -2.13
N LEU A 54 -8.78 3.17 -1.52
CA LEU A 54 -8.92 1.85 -2.14
C LEU A 54 -10.37 1.34 -2.16
N LEU A 55 -11.27 1.95 -1.39
CA LEU A 55 -12.71 1.65 -1.43
C LEU A 55 -13.41 2.30 -2.62
N ASP A 56 -12.79 3.27 -3.30
CA ASP A 56 -13.34 3.86 -4.52
C ASP A 56 -13.38 2.83 -5.65
N ALA A 57 -14.42 2.90 -6.49
CA ALA A 57 -14.59 1.98 -7.62
C ALA A 57 -13.44 2.06 -8.64
N GLU A 58 -12.81 3.23 -8.75
CA GLU A 58 -11.58 3.47 -9.51
C GLU A 58 -10.62 4.28 -8.63
N PRO A 59 -9.74 3.63 -7.85
CA PRO A 59 -8.85 4.32 -6.93
C PRO A 59 -7.88 5.26 -7.65
N ASP A 60 -7.77 6.50 -7.18
CA ASP A 60 -6.79 7.46 -7.71
C ASP A 60 -5.37 7.06 -7.28
N ARG A 61 -4.66 6.41 -8.20
CA ARG A 61 -3.28 5.95 -7.99
C ARG A 61 -2.31 7.09 -7.67
N ARG A 62 -2.51 8.29 -8.24
CA ARG A 62 -1.60 9.42 -7.95
C ARG A 62 -1.79 9.90 -6.53
N ARG A 63 -3.04 10.02 -6.09
CA ARG A 63 -3.35 10.40 -4.72
C ARG A 63 -2.86 9.33 -3.73
N LEU A 64 -3.07 8.05 -4.06
CA LEU A 64 -2.57 6.95 -3.24
C LEU A 64 -1.04 6.95 -3.14
N GLY A 65 -0.33 7.16 -4.26
CA GLY A 65 1.14 7.27 -4.28
C GLY A 65 1.65 8.36 -3.34
N GLY A 66 1.05 9.55 -3.38
CA GLY A 66 1.39 10.63 -2.45
C GLY A 66 1.14 10.29 -0.98
N THR A 67 0.07 9.56 -0.66
CA THR A 67 -0.19 9.08 0.70
C THR A 67 0.81 8.02 1.15
N LEU A 68 1.15 7.06 0.28
CA LEU A 68 2.17 6.05 0.56
C LEU A 68 3.56 6.66 0.74
N GLU A 69 3.89 7.72 -0.01
CA GLU A 69 5.13 8.46 0.16
C GLU A 69 5.22 9.14 1.51
N ARG A 70 4.18 9.83 1.96
CA ARG A 70 4.14 10.42 3.32
C ARG A 70 4.31 9.35 4.40
N LEU A 71 3.61 8.23 4.25
CA LEU A 71 3.74 7.09 5.17
C LEU A 71 5.19 6.58 5.21
N ALA A 72 5.79 6.29 4.05
CA ALA A 72 7.16 5.81 3.96
C ALA A 72 8.16 6.79 4.57
N LEU A 73 7.99 8.10 4.36
CA LEU A 73 8.84 9.13 4.95
C LEU A 73 8.72 9.20 6.47
N VAL A 74 7.51 9.09 7.03
CA VAL A 74 7.28 9.03 8.49
C VAL A 74 7.98 7.81 9.10
N LEU A 75 7.87 6.66 8.43
CA LEU A 75 8.49 5.42 8.89
C LEU A 75 10.02 5.45 8.75
N ALA A 76 10.54 5.98 7.65
CA ALA A 76 11.98 6.18 7.45
C ALA A 76 12.58 7.12 8.51
N ALA A 77 11.94 8.27 8.74
CA ALA A 77 12.42 9.27 9.71
C ALA A 77 12.43 8.78 11.16
N SER A 78 11.63 7.74 11.47
CA SER A 78 11.59 7.12 12.80
C SER A 78 12.47 5.88 12.95
N GLY A 79 13.15 5.44 11.87
CA GLY A 79 13.92 4.19 11.86
C GLY A 79 13.05 2.92 11.84
N ALA A 80 11.73 3.05 11.68
CA ALA A 80 10.81 1.92 11.67
C ALA A 80 11.08 0.96 10.51
N LEU A 81 11.47 1.49 9.34
CA LEU A 81 11.84 0.68 8.17
C LEU A 81 13.09 -0.16 8.44
N ASP A 82 14.08 0.40 9.13
CA ASP A 82 15.32 -0.32 9.49
C ASP A 82 15.04 -1.43 10.51
N HIS A 83 14.16 -1.17 11.49
CA HIS A 83 13.84 -2.11 12.56
C HIS A 83 12.90 -3.24 12.13
N ALA A 84 11.86 -2.93 11.34
CA ALA A 84 10.87 -3.92 10.92
C ALA A 84 11.24 -4.62 9.61
N GLY A 85 12.19 -4.06 8.84
CA GLY A 85 12.70 -4.64 7.61
C GLY A 85 11.57 -5.05 6.65
N GLN A 86 11.62 -6.31 6.22
CA GLN A 86 10.68 -6.88 5.24
C GLN A 86 9.22 -6.89 5.68
N ALA A 87 8.94 -6.82 6.98
CA ALA A 87 7.57 -6.74 7.48
C ALA A 87 6.87 -5.43 7.08
N LEU A 88 7.64 -4.35 6.88
CA LEU A 88 7.13 -3.08 6.33
C LEU A 88 7.51 -2.89 4.86
N SER A 89 8.75 -3.17 4.47
CA SER A 89 9.22 -2.89 3.12
C SER A 89 8.57 -3.79 2.05
N GLY A 90 8.19 -5.02 2.41
CA GLY A 90 7.42 -5.92 1.54
C GLY A 90 6.08 -5.33 1.10
N PRO A 91 5.11 -5.11 2.02
CA PRO A 91 3.81 -4.58 1.67
C PRO A 91 3.87 -3.16 1.06
N LEU A 92 4.77 -2.29 1.56
CA LEU A 92 4.98 -0.96 0.96
C LEU A 92 5.51 -1.04 -0.47
N GLY A 93 6.46 -1.95 -0.73
CA GLY A 93 7.01 -2.18 -2.06
C GLY A 93 5.97 -2.70 -3.04
N THR A 94 5.14 -3.64 -2.60
CA THR A 94 4.00 -4.19 -3.36
C THR A 94 2.98 -3.12 -3.73
N LEU A 95 2.59 -2.26 -2.77
CA LEU A 95 1.68 -1.15 -3.01
C LEU A 95 2.28 -0.13 -3.98
N ALA A 96 3.56 0.21 -3.82
CA ALA A 96 4.26 1.15 -4.69
C ALA A 96 4.36 0.63 -6.14
N ASP A 97 4.63 -0.66 -6.32
CA ASP A 97 4.69 -1.29 -7.65
C ASP A 97 3.33 -1.24 -8.36
N TRP A 98 2.23 -1.45 -7.61
CA TRP A 98 0.88 -1.36 -8.17
C TRP A 98 0.50 0.06 -8.58
N VAL A 99 0.84 1.04 -7.74
CA VAL A 99 0.61 2.46 -8.03
C VAL A 99 1.38 2.88 -9.28
N GLY A 100 2.56 2.32 -9.50
CA GLY A 100 3.42 2.58 -10.65
C GLY A 100 4.26 3.83 -10.45
N GLU A 101 4.32 4.70 -11.45
CA GLU A 101 5.16 5.91 -11.40
C GLU A 101 4.97 6.78 -10.14
N PRO A 102 3.73 7.01 -9.63
CA PRO A 102 3.56 7.77 -8.39
C PRO A 102 4.12 7.08 -7.13
N GLY A 103 4.43 5.78 -7.19
CA GLY A 103 5.08 5.01 -6.12
C GLY A 103 6.60 5.04 -6.18
N ARG A 104 7.22 5.72 -7.16
CA ARG A 104 8.67 5.69 -7.39
C ARG A 104 9.47 6.14 -6.16
N THR A 105 9.08 7.22 -5.50
CA THR A 105 9.78 7.70 -4.30
C THR A 105 9.73 6.66 -3.18
N VAL A 106 8.59 5.98 -3.00
CA VAL A 106 8.48 4.88 -2.03
C VAL A 106 9.50 3.80 -2.36
N ARG A 107 9.59 3.36 -3.62
CA ARG A 107 10.59 2.36 -4.02
C ARG A 107 12.03 2.80 -3.76
N GLN A 108 12.35 4.08 -3.96
CA GLN A 108 13.68 4.62 -3.68
C GLN A 108 14.00 4.64 -2.18
N LEU A 109 13.02 4.88 -1.32
CA LEU A 109 13.19 4.84 0.13
C LEU A 109 13.36 3.42 0.70
N LEU A 110 12.93 2.40 -0.05
CA LEU A 110 13.02 0.99 0.34
C LEU A 110 14.26 0.26 -0.20
N ALA A 111 15.03 0.91 -1.07
CA ALA A 111 16.21 0.36 -1.75
C ALA A 111 17.49 0.62 -0.96
#